data_AF-A0A2A2HVB0-F1
#
_entry.id   AF-A0A2A2HVB0-F1
#
_cell.length_a   1.000
_cell.length_b   1.000
_cell.length_c   1.000
_cell.angle_alpha   90.00
_cell.angle_beta   90.00
_cell.angle_gamma   90.00
#
_symmetry.space_group_name_H-M   'P 1'
#
loop_
_entity.id
_entity.type
_entity.pdbx_description
1 polymer ?
#
loop_
_entity_poly.entity_id
_entity_poly.type
_entity_poly.pdbx_seq_one_letter_code
_entity_poly.pdbx_strand_id
1 'polypeptide(L)'
;MKNRLAVAIVVMCLLLGTVPFAFGATEKISGSSSSAYVSALYVGATGEKPNQEYVKLTNGGKTSVNLKGWKIKDEGAKHTYIFSSYTLKSKSTVTLRSGIGKSSGSTLYWGKNIFIWNNHDPKHKEYGDTAYLWNAQGKLVSSKKG
;
A
#
# COMPACT_ATOMS: atom_id res chain seq x y z
N MET A 1 43.13 -41.55 -13.30
CA MET A 1 43.71 -40.55 -12.38
C MET A 1 42.60 -39.57 -12.03
N LYS A 2 42.08 -39.32 -10.82
CA LYS A 2 42.33 -39.76 -9.44
C LYS A 2 40.99 -39.68 -8.68
N ASN A 3 40.82 -40.57 -7.71
CA ASN A 3 39.70 -40.79 -6.78
C ASN A 3 39.21 -39.53 -6.04
N ARG A 4 37.96 -39.57 -5.55
CA ARG A 4 37.67 -39.43 -4.10
C ARG A 4 36.25 -39.83 -3.67
N LEU A 5 36.21 -40.69 -2.65
CA LEU A 5 35.04 -41.22 -1.96
C LEU A 5 34.16 -40.12 -1.34
N ALA A 6 32.85 -40.37 -1.31
CA ALA A 6 32.02 -40.01 -0.16
C ALA A 6 31.01 -41.14 0.10
N VAL A 7 31.19 -41.79 1.24
CA VAL A 7 30.25 -42.74 1.85
C VAL A 7 29.04 -41.95 2.31
N ALA A 8 27.83 -42.36 1.94
CA ALA A 8 26.61 -41.91 2.58
C ALA A 8 25.86 -43.12 3.13
N ILE A 9 25.66 -43.05 4.44
CA ILE A 9 25.14 -44.06 5.34
C ILE A 9 23.74 -44.52 4.91
N VAL A 10 23.56 -45.84 4.85
CA VAL A 10 22.25 -46.49 4.77
C VAL A 10 21.51 -46.20 6.08
N VAL A 11 20.57 -45.27 6.06
CA VAL A 11 19.57 -45.16 7.12
C VAL A 11 18.38 -46.00 6.70
N MET A 12 18.44 -47.29 7.05
CA MET A 12 17.28 -48.17 7.03
C MET A 12 16.49 -47.91 8.32
N CYS A 13 15.43 -47.12 8.22
CA CYS A 13 14.42 -47.01 9.26
C CYS A 13 13.06 -47.34 8.64
N LEU A 14 12.65 -48.60 8.77
CA LEU A 14 11.31 -49.07 8.52
C LEU A 14 10.42 -48.55 9.65
N LEU A 15 9.75 -47.43 9.41
CA LEU A 15 8.57 -47.05 10.17
C LEU A 15 7.42 -46.89 9.19
N LEU A 16 6.47 -47.81 9.32
CA LEU A 16 5.16 -47.79 8.68
C LEU A 16 4.41 -46.54 9.16
N GLY A 17 4.29 -45.56 8.27
CA GLY A 17 3.48 -44.38 8.46
C GLY A 17 3.46 -43.64 7.13
N THR A 18 2.38 -43.78 6.36
CA THR A 18 2.19 -42.92 5.19
C THR A 18 1.99 -41.51 5.69
N VAL A 19 3.05 -40.71 5.74
CA VAL A 19 2.90 -39.27 5.68
C VAL A 19 2.29 -38.99 4.30
N PRO A 20 1.05 -38.49 4.19
CA PRO A 20 0.67 -37.89 2.93
C PRO A 20 1.67 -36.76 2.71
N PHE A 21 2.51 -36.92 1.69
CA PHE A 21 3.18 -35.82 1.04
C PHE A 21 2.06 -34.87 0.65
N ALA A 22 1.79 -33.88 1.49
CA ALA A 22 0.99 -32.74 1.11
C ALA A 22 1.79 -32.09 -0.02
N PHE A 23 1.38 -32.40 -1.25
CA PHE A 23 1.71 -31.61 -2.42
C PHE A 23 1.50 -30.18 -1.98
N GLY A 24 2.59 -29.42 -1.92
CA GLY A 24 2.53 -28.00 -1.62
C GLY A 24 1.57 -27.40 -2.63
N ALA A 25 0.33 -27.18 -2.19
CA ALA A 25 -0.52 -26.21 -2.81
C ALA A 25 0.29 -24.94 -2.65
N THR A 26 0.97 -24.55 -3.73
CA THR A 26 1.26 -23.16 -3.96
C THR A 26 -0.09 -22.49 -3.88
N GLU A 27 -0.42 -21.96 -2.70
CA GLU A 27 -1.48 -21.00 -2.58
C GLU A 27 -1.10 -19.93 -3.58
N LYS A 28 -1.78 -19.96 -4.72
CA LYS A 28 -1.83 -18.85 -5.62
C LYS A 28 -2.37 -17.75 -4.73
N ILE A 29 -1.46 -16.93 -4.19
CA ILE A 29 -1.77 -15.70 -3.48
C ILE A 29 -2.50 -14.90 -4.53
N SER A 30 -3.80 -15.14 -4.59
CA SER A 30 -4.75 -14.42 -5.38
C SER A 30 -4.74 -13.10 -4.66
N GLY A 31 -3.83 -12.23 -5.11
CA GLY A 31 -3.71 -10.89 -4.60
C GLY A 31 -5.10 -10.33 -4.76
N SER A 32 -5.84 -10.28 -3.65
CA SER A 32 -7.14 -9.62 -3.62
C SER A 32 -6.81 -8.19 -4.02
N SER A 33 -7.04 -7.90 -5.31
CA SER A 33 -6.92 -6.57 -5.86
C SER A 33 -7.98 -5.78 -5.13
N SER A 34 -7.57 -5.00 -4.14
CA SER A 34 -8.55 -4.23 -3.39
C SER A 34 -9.26 -3.32 -4.38
N SER A 35 -10.57 -3.21 -4.23
CA SER A 35 -11.35 -2.29 -5.03
C SER A 35 -11.06 -0.82 -4.70
N ALA A 36 -10.40 -0.55 -3.55
CA ALA A 36 -9.92 0.76 -3.16
C ALA A 36 -8.50 1.02 -3.71
N TYR A 37 -8.29 2.15 -4.38
CA TYR A 37 -7.01 2.54 -4.96
C TYR A 37 -6.83 4.05 -4.95
N VAL A 38 -5.59 4.52 -5.12
CA VAL A 38 -5.29 5.94 -5.31
C VAL A 38 -5.61 6.32 -6.75
N SER A 39 -6.65 7.11 -6.95
CA SER A 39 -7.09 7.53 -8.28
C SER A 39 -6.36 8.78 -8.78
N ALA A 40 -5.96 9.65 -7.86
CA ALA A 40 -5.16 10.83 -8.17
C ALA A 40 -4.30 11.24 -6.97
N LEU A 41 -3.12 11.77 -7.27
CA LEU A 41 -2.30 12.57 -6.37
C LEU A 41 -2.18 13.95 -7.03
N TYR A 42 -2.42 15.00 -6.25
CA TYR A 42 -2.17 16.38 -6.65
C TYR A 42 -1.06 16.94 -5.77
N VAL A 43 0.08 17.20 -6.40
CA VAL A 43 1.26 17.80 -5.76
C VAL A 43 1.15 19.33 -5.84
N GLY A 44 1.55 20.02 -4.78
CA GLY A 44 1.45 21.47 -4.74
C GLY A 44 2.38 22.11 -5.77
N ALA A 45 1.89 23.15 -6.45
CA ALA A 45 2.72 23.97 -7.32
C ALA A 45 3.44 25.08 -6.53
N THR A 46 4.46 25.70 -7.13
CA THR A 46 5.15 26.87 -6.57
C THR A 46 4.15 27.98 -6.24
N GLY A 47 4.12 28.43 -4.98
CA GLY A 47 3.21 29.48 -4.50
C GLY A 47 1.88 28.97 -3.94
N GLU A 48 1.62 27.66 -4.00
CA GLU A 48 0.43 27.07 -3.38
C GLU A 48 0.60 26.84 -1.87
N LYS A 49 -0.52 26.63 -1.17
CA LYS A 49 -0.54 26.29 0.26
C LYS A 49 -0.63 24.77 0.46
N PRO A 50 -0.18 24.22 1.61
CA PRO A 50 -0.35 22.81 1.96
C PRO A 50 -1.77 22.25 1.84
N ASN A 51 -2.81 23.09 1.99
CA ASN A 51 -4.21 22.65 1.82
C ASN A 51 -4.58 22.31 0.35
N GLN A 52 -3.76 22.71 -0.61
CA GLN A 52 -3.98 22.47 -2.04
C GLN A 52 -3.47 21.11 -2.48
N GLU A 53 -2.57 20.51 -1.72
CA GLU A 53 -2.14 19.12 -1.87
C GLU A 53 -3.21 18.13 -1.41
N TYR A 54 -3.48 17.12 -2.24
CA TYR A 54 -4.42 16.07 -1.88
C TYR A 54 -4.23 14.75 -2.64
N VAL A 55 -4.70 13.69 -2.01
CA VAL A 55 -4.87 12.37 -2.61
C VAL A 55 -6.34 12.07 -2.76
N LYS A 56 -6.75 11.53 -3.90
CA LYS A 56 -8.08 10.95 -4.09
C LYS A 56 -7.99 9.43 -3.98
N LEU A 57 -8.77 8.85 -3.07
CA LEU A 57 -8.98 7.40 -3.00
C LEU A 57 -10.35 7.06 -3.57
N THR A 58 -10.38 6.14 -4.53
CA THR A 58 -11.62 5.67 -5.16
C THR A 58 -11.82 4.19 -4.85
N ASN A 59 -13.07 3.83 -4.52
CA ASN A 59 -13.49 2.44 -4.47
C ASN A 59 -14.25 2.10 -5.75
N GLY A 60 -13.60 1.40 -6.69
CA GLY A 60 -14.19 0.96 -7.94
C GLY A 60 -15.13 -0.25 -7.80
N GLY A 61 -15.23 -0.83 -6.59
CA GLY A 61 -15.98 -2.05 -6.31
C GLY A 61 -17.48 -1.83 -6.15
N LYS A 62 -18.20 -2.94 -5.98
CA LYS A 62 -19.65 -2.97 -5.74
C LYS A 62 -20.02 -2.93 -4.25
N THR A 63 -19.03 -3.09 -3.36
CA THR A 63 -19.22 -3.09 -1.91
C THR A 63 -18.37 -2.00 -1.26
N SER A 64 -18.77 -1.54 -0.08
CA SER A 64 -18.00 -0.58 0.72
C SER A 64 -16.73 -1.21 1.31
N VAL A 65 -15.66 -0.42 1.43
CA VAL A 65 -14.39 -0.83 2.03
C VAL A 65 -14.19 -0.06 3.34
N ASN A 66 -13.96 -0.77 4.44
CA ASN A 66 -13.55 -0.17 5.70
C ASN A 66 -12.03 0.12 5.66
N LEU A 67 -11.67 1.40 5.73
CA LEU A 67 -10.29 1.85 5.69
C LEU A 67 -9.65 1.94 7.09
N LYS A 68 -10.33 1.57 8.17
CA LYS A 68 -9.73 1.58 9.52
C LYS A 68 -8.37 0.87 9.53
N GLY A 69 -7.32 1.57 9.97
CA GLY A 69 -5.94 1.07 10.03
C GLY A 69 -5.17 1.10 8.71
N TRP A 70 -5.81 1.45 7.59
CA TRP A 70 -5.13 1.67 6.32
C TRP A 70 -4.24 2.91 6.40
N LYS A 71 -3.28 2.99 5.49
CA LYS A 71 -2.27 4.06 5.50
C LYS A 71 -2.07 4.67 4.13
N ILE A 72 -1.93 5.99 4.09
CA ILE A 72 -1.34 6.72 2.96
C ILE A 72 0.06 7.15 3.37
N LYS A 73 1.05 6.88 2.53
CA LYS A 73 2.44 7.27 2.72
C LYS A 73 2.94 8.08 1.52
N ASP A 74 3.79 9.06 1.79
CA ASP A 74 4.62 9.73 0.80
C ASP A 74 5.81 8.87 0.37
N GLU A 75 6.53 9.33 -0.65
CA GLU A 75 7.76 8.72 -1.13
C GLU A 75 8.85 8.75 -0.07
N GLY A 76 9.47 7.58 0.14
CA GLY A 76 10.39 7.37 1.26
C GLY A 76 9.70 7.27 2.63
N ALA A 77 8.36 7.36 2.71
CA ALA A 77 7.56 7.18 3.92
C ALA A 77 7.92 8.13 5.08
N LYS A 78 8.28 9.38 4.78
CA LYS A 78 8.59 10.42 5.77
C LYS A 78 7.31 10.88 6.50
N HIS A 79 6.17 10.76 5.83
CA HIS A 79 4.86 11.12 6.33
C HIS A 79 3.86 9.98 6.14
N THR A 80 3.15 9.63 7.21
CA THR A 80 2.08 8.61 7.17
C THR A 80 0.77 9.15 7.72
N TYR A 81 -0.31 9.00 6.94
CA TYR A 81 -1.68 9.17 7.41
C TYR A 81 -2.25 7.81 7.75
N ILE A 82 -2.94 7.70 8.88
CA ILE A 82 -3.63 6.48 9.29
C ILE A 82 -5.13 6.80 9.42
N PHE A 83 -5.95 6.04 8.70
CA PHE A 83 -7.40 6.16 8.82
C PHE A 83 -7.86 5.58 10.16
N SER A 84 -8.37 6.41 11.06
CA SER A 84 -8.88 5.97 12.38
C SER A 84 -10.21 5.22 12.25
N SER A 85 -11.14 5.78 11.49
CA SER A 85 -12.44 5.18 11.17
C SER A 85 -13.02 5.86 9.93
N TYR A 86 -12.99 5.17 8.79
CA TYR A 86 -13.62 5.67 7.57
C TYR A 86 -14.07 4.52 6.69
N THR A 87 -15.27 4.63 6.14
CA THR A 87 -15.83 3.64 5.20
C THR A 87 -15.97 4.27 3.84
N LEU A 88 -15.18 3.79 2.88
CA LEU A 88 -15.25 4.23 1.49
C LEU A 88 -16.35 3.45 0.78
N LYS A 89 -17.48 4.12 0.53
CA LYS A 89 -18.65 3.54 -0.15
C LYS A 89 -18.28 3.00 -1.54
N SER A 90 -19.05 2.04 -2.03
CA SER A 90 -18.93 1.52 -3.39
C SER A 90 -19.03 2.66 -4.42
N LYS A 91 -18.24 2.58 -5.49
CA LYS A 91 -18.23 3.56 -6.60
C LYS A 91 -18.02 5.01 -6.15
N SER A 92 -17.43 5.23 -4.98
CA SER A 92 -17.27 6.55 -4.37
C SER A 92 -15.80 6.93 -4.24
N THR A 93 -15.56 8.24 -4.09
CA THR A 93 -14.23 8.82 -3.91
C THR A 93 -14.19 9.67 -2.64
N VAL A 94 -13.10 9.57 -1.90
CA VAL A 94 -12.76 10.48 -0.79
C VAL A 94 -11.50 11.26 -1.15
N THR A 95 -11.47 12.53 -0.76
CA THR A 95 -10.28 13.38 -0.91
C THR A 95 -9.60 13.50 0.45
N LEU A 96 -8.32 13.12 0.56
CA LEU A 96 -7.48 13.39 1.72
C LEU A 96 -6.59 14.59 1.40
N ARG A 97 -6.85 15.73 2.04
CA ARG A 97 -6.01 16.94 1.95
C ARG A 97 -4.89 16.87 2.98
N SER A 98 -3.67 17.27 2.59
CA SER A 98 -2.52 17.35 3.51
C SER A 98 -2.79 18.35 4.65
N GLY A 99 -3.50 19.41 4.31
CA GLY A 99 -3.81 20.55 5.15
C GLY A 99 -4.60 20.34 6.46
N ILE A 100 -4.83 21.45 7.15
CA ILE A 100 -5.76 21.56 8.29
C ILE A 100 -7.18 21.83 7.79
N GLY A 101 -8.15 21.16 8.41
CA GLY A 101 -9.58 21.38 8.18
C GLY A 101 -10.45 20.39 8.94
N LYS A 102 -11.77 20.56 8.82
CA LYS A 102 -12.75 19.66 9.44
C LYS A 102 -13.15 18.57 8.44
N SER A 103 -12.91 17.31 8.81
CA SER A 103 -13.29 16.16 7.99
C SER A 103 -14.82 16.05 7.83
N SER A 104 -15.24 15.58 6.66
CA SER A 104 -16.62 15.33 6.26
C SER A 104 -16.74 13.96 5.59
N GLY A 105 -17.93 13.62 5.09
CA GLY A 105 -18.16 12.33 4.42
C GLY A 105 -17.31 12.11 3.16
N SER A 106 -16.89 13.16 2.46
CA SER A 106 -16.15 13.07 1.19
C SER A 106 -14.77 13.73 1.21
N THR A 107 -14.44 14.46 2.27
CA THR A 107 -13.14 15.12 2.43
C THR A 107 -12.58 14.87 3.81
N LEU A 108 -11.34 14.40 3.87
CA LEU A 108 -10.56 14.20 5.08
C LEU A 108 -9.41 15.19 5.09
N TYR A 109 -8.96 15.54 6.28
CA TYR A 109 -7.79 16.40 6.49
C TYR A 109 -6.74 15.64 7.31
N TRP A 110 -5.50 15.65 6.82
CA TRP A 110 -4.36 15.08 7.52
C TRP A 110 -3.95 15.97 8.71
N GLY A 111 -4.30 17.25 8.69
CA GLY A 111 -4.02 18.17 9.78
C GLY A 111 -2.57 18.65 9.82
N LYS A 112 -1.87 18.60 8.68
CA LYS A 112 -0.49 19.08 8.57
C LYS A 112 -0.50 20.49 7.97
N ASN A 113 0.32 21.37 8.54
CA ASN A 113 0.57 22.72 8.01
C ASN A 113 1.90 22.79 7.25
N ILE A 114 2.26 21.70 6.58
CA ILE A 114 3.49 21.52 5.81
C ILE A 114 3.16 20.83 4.49
N PHE A 115 3.97 21.04 3.47
CA PHE A 115 3.91 20.27 2.24
C PHE A 115 4.30 18.82 2.53
N ILE A 116 3.48 17.90 2.06
CA ILE A 116 3.71 16.46 2.21
C ILE A 116 4.23 15.88 0.90
N TRP A 117 3.74 16.38 -0.24
CA TRP A 117 4.05 15.82 -1.55
C TRP A 117 5.05 16.70 -2.27
N ASN A 118 6.29 16.25 -2.32
CA ASN A 118 7.36 17.04 -2.92
C ASN A 118 7.19 17.14 -4.43
N ASN A 119 7.37 18.35 -4.96
CA ASN A 119 7.28 18.62 -6.40
C ASN A 119 8.62 18.39 -7.13
N HIS A 120 9.74 18.35 -6.40
CA HIS A 120 11.08 18.32 -6.96
C HIS A 120 11.91 17.18 -6.38
N ASP A 121 12.36 16.27 -7.24
CA ASP A 121 13.47 15.38 -6.95
C ASP A 121 14.75 15.86 -7.69
N PRO A 122 15.69 16.50 -6.97
CA PRO A 122 16.93 16.98 -7.58
C PRO A 122 17.79 15.87 -8.17
N LYS A 123 17.63 14.62 -7.69
CA LYS A 123 18.47 13.49 -8.10
C LYS A 123 18.03 12.85 -9.40
N HIS A 124 16.75 12.99 -9.77
CA HIS A 124 16.17 12.23 -10.87
C HIS A 124 15.60 13.06 -12.03
N LYS A 125 15.64 14.40 -11.99
CA LYS A 125 15.00 15.28 -13.01
C LYS A 125 13.50 15.01 -13.24
N GLU A 126 12.90 14.13 -12.45
CA GLU A 126 11.48 13.84 -12.45
C GLU A 126 10.78 14.72 -11.42
N TYR A 127 9.58 15.16 -11.75
CA TYR A 127 8.74 15.96 -10.88
C TYR A 127 7.69 15.06 -10.22
N GLY A 128 7.36 15.35 -8.97
CA GLY A 128 6.22 14.74 -8.27
C GLY A 128 6.56 13.52 -7.40
N ASP A 129 6.05 13.58 -6.17
CA ASP A 129 6.02 12.52 -5.17
C ASP A 129 5.13 11.33 -5.60
N THR A 130 5.26 10.20 -4.92
CA THR A 130 4.40 9.02 -5.11
C THR A 130 3.60 8.72 -3.85
N ALA A 131 2.27 8.69 -3.97
CA ALA A 131 1.39 8.21 -2.91
C ALA A 131 1.33 6.69 -2.89
N TYR A 132 1.51 6.09 -1.72
CA TYR A 132 1.37 4.65 -1.49
C TYR A 132 0.23 4.35 -0.52
N LEU A 133 -0.73 3.55 -0.97
CA LEU A 133 -1.85 3.06 -0.16
C LEU A 133 -1.57 1.66 0.35
N TRP A 134 -1.57 1.51 1.66
CA TRP A 134 -1.39 0.24 2.35
C TRP A 134 -2.66 -0.13 3.11
N ASN A 135 -3.04 -1.41 3.06
CA ASN A 135 -4.16 -1.88 3.87
C ASN A 135 -3.76 -2.06 5.34
N ALA A 136 -4.75 -2.37 6.19
CA ALA A 136 -4.54 -2.58 7.62
C ALA A 136 -3.56 -3.72 7.94
N GLN A 137 -3.44 -4.72 7.05
CA GLN A 137 -2.51 -5.84 7.17
C GLN A 137 -1.07 -5.49 6.73
N GLY A 138 -0.82 -4.25 6.29
CA GLY A 138 0.51 -3.84 5.81
C GLY A 138 0.85 -4.35 4.41
N LYS A 139 -0.15 -4.71 3.60
CA LYS A 139 0.04 -5.02 2.17
C LYS A 139 -0.13 -3.75 1.33
N LEU A 140 0.78 -3.51 0.40
CA LEU A 140 0.64 -2.44 -0.60
C LEU A 140 -0.54 -2.76 -1.53
N VAL A 141 -1.45 -1.81 -1.67
CA VAL A 141 -2.68 -1.93 -2.46
C VAL A 141 -2.58 -1.16 -3.77
N SER A 142 -2.05 0.06 -3.72
CA SER A 142 -1.98 0.95 -4.87
C SER A 142 -0.88 1.99 -4.66
N SER A 143 -0.26 2.42 -5.76
CA SER A 143 0.59 3.61 -5.77
C SER A 143 0.19 4.54 -6.92
N LYS A 144 0.45 5.84 -6.76
CA LYS A 144 0.19 6.84 -7.80
C LYS A 144 1.21 7.96 -7.71
N LYS A 145 1.95 8.16 -8.80
CA LYS A 145 2.80 9.34 -9.01
C LYS A 145 1.92 10.56 -9.29
N GLY A 146 2.29 11.69 -8.70
CA GLY A 146 1.64 12.99 -8.84
C GLY A 146 2.12 13.79 -10.03
#